data_AF-A0AAX2V1L9-F1
#
_entry.id   AF-A0AAX2V1L9-F1
#
_cell.length_a   1.000
_cell.length_b   1.000
_cell.length_c   1.000
_cell.angle_alpha   90.00
_cell.angle_beta   90.00
_cell.angle_gamma   90.00
#
_symmetry.space_group_name_H-M   'P 1'
#
loop_
_entity.id
_entity.type
_entity.pdbx_description
1 polymer ?
#
loop_
_entity_poly.entity_id
_entity_poly.type
_entity_poly.pdbx_seq_one_letter_code
_entity_poly.pdbx_strand_id
1 'polypeptide(L)'
;MFWKLVKYELQSVRKWYLGIYGIAILLSIPLGLMLRKSIFVTEQSHQEPSLLFFAFFTLMVFATIIVWGTIYIATIVLIVRRFAKTVFGREGYLTNTLPVSAHQLILSKLLVAFILDIISSLVILLSIGIIAAFCLDMKDILLATSYFGQILKEIGAFYLFIPSTILSMIAGILFYYLCISIGNLFNTNKVLMGFVAFFAIQAILFFISFFFGLGAALTGDATYTAINNSSYIISLVQSLILIAASYFGTYYIMTKRLNLD
;
A
#
# COMPACT_ATOMS: atom_id res chain seq x y z
N MET A 1 9.72 -22.46 -14.57
CA MET A 1 10.70 -21.36 -14.39
C MET A 1 10.18 -20.23 -13.50
N PHE A 2 8.92 -19.80 -13.65
CA PHE A 2 8.25 -18.74 -12.86
C PHE A 2 8.51 -18.78 -11.34
N TRP A 3 8.26 -19.91 -10.67
CA TRP A 3 8.46 -20.02 -9.21
C TRP A 3 9.91 -19.87 -8.75
N LYS A 4 10.89 -20.21 -9.61
CA LYS A 4 12.31 -19.99 -9.29
C LYS A 4 12.62 -18.49 -9.30
N LEU A 5 12.09 -17.73 -10.27
CA LEU A 5 12.22 -16.27 -10.34
C LEU A 5 11.66 -15.62 -9.07
N VAL A 6 10.41 -15.94 -8.70
CA VAL A 6 9.75 -15.44 -7.49
C VAL A 6 10.59 -15.68 -6.23
N LYS A 7 11.12 -16.91 -6.07
CA LYS A 7 11.93 -17.27 -4.90
C LYS A 7 13.23 -16.46 -4.81
N TYR A 8 13.98 -16.33 -5.90
CA TYR A 8 15.23 -15.57 -5.92
C TYR A 8 14.98 -14.09 -5.65
N GLU A 9 13.91 -13.57 -6.25
CA GLU A 9 13.46 -12.20 -6.06
C GLU A 9 13.16 -11.91 -4.57
N LEU A 10 12.43 -12.79 -3.89
CA LEU A 10 12.06 -12.64 -2.48
C LEU A 10 13.27 -12.83 -1.53
N GLN A 11 14.17 -13.75 -1.85
CA GLN A 11 15.37 -14.02 -1.05
C GLN A 11 16.34 -12.83 -1.01
N SER A 12 16.45 -12.09 -2.12
CA SER A 12 17.31 -10.91 -2.21
C SER A 12 16.85 -9.75 -1.30
N VAL A 13 15.56 -9.69 -1.04
CA VAL A 13 14.88 -8.58 -0.36
C VAL A 13 14.67 -8.84 1.14
N ARG A 14 14.58 -10.12 1.52
CA ARG A 14 14.24 -10.58 2.87
C ARG A 14 15.06 -9.94 4.00
N LYS A 15 16.39 -9.83 3.86
CA LYS A 15 17.26 -9.34 4.96
C LYS A 15 16.97 -7.88 5.31
N TRP A 16 16.80 -7.02 4.31
CA TRP A 16 16.52 -5.60 4.51
C TRP A 16 15.14 -5.38 5.15
N TYR A 17 14.11 -6.07 4.64
CA TYR A 17 12.76 -5.93 5.20
C TYR A 17 12.59 -6.50 6.59
N LEU A 18 13.25 -7.62 6.92
CA LEU A 18 13.22 -8.15 8.28
C LEU A 18 13.73 -7.12 9.31
N GLY A 19 14.74 -6.33 8.94
CA GLY A 19 15.24 -5.25 9.80
C GLY A 19 14.20 -4.16 10.03
N ILE A 20 13.61 -3.62 8.94
CA ILE A 20 12.62 -2.52 9.03
C ILE A 20 11.35 -2.99 9.76
N TYR A 21 10.86 -4.20 9.47
CA TYR A 21 9.71 -4.78 10.16
C TYR A 21 9.98 -5.03 11.65
N GLY A 22 11.18 -5.50 11.99
CA GLY A 22 11.60 -5.68 13.38
C GLY A 22 11.59 -4.36 14.14
N ILE A 23 12.12 -3.28 13.55
CA ILE A 23 12.13 -1.94 14.15
C ILE A 23 10.69 -1.43 14.38
N ALA A 24 9.78 -1.62 13.42
CA ALA A 24 8.39 -1.19 13.56
C ALA A 24 7.67 -1.86 14.74
N ILE A 25 7.86 -3.17 14.90
CA ILE A 25 7.29 -3.93 16.01
C ILE A 25 7.94 -3.50 17.35
N LEU A 26 9.26 -3.36 17.37
CA LEU A 26 10.00 -2.97 18.58
C LEU A 26 9.62 -1.57 19.07
N LEU A 27 9.33 -0.61 18.19
CA LEU A 27 8.89 0.73 18.58
C LEU A 27 7.44 0.76 19.06
N SER A 28 6.61 -0.19 18.64
CA SER A 28 5.19 -0.25 19.00
C SER A 28 4.97 -0.61 20.47
N ILE A 29 5.85 -1.43 21.06
CA ILE A 29 5.78 -1.85 22.47
C ILE A 29 5.94 -0.67 23.44
N PRO A 30 7.06 0.09 23.43
CA PRO A 30 7.26 1.22 24.34
C PRO A 30 6.24 2.34 24.09
N LEU A 31 5.80 2.55 22.85
CA LEU A 31 4.72 3.51 22.55
C LEU A 31 3.41 3.10 23.25
N GLY A 32 3.02 1.82 23.14
CA GLY A 32 1.84 1.28 23.84
C GLY A 32 1.93 1.42 25.36
N LEU A 33 3.10 1.16 25.94
CA LEU A 33 3.34 1.33 27.38
C LEU A 33 3.24 2.80 27.83
N MET A 34 3.79 3.73 27.04
CA MET A 34 3.69 5.16 27.30
C MET A 34 2.24 5.64 27.22
N LEU A 35 1.49 5.21 26.20
CA LEU A 35 0.06 5.50 26.06
C LEU A 35 -0.72 5.04 27.29
N ARG A 36 -0.54 3.79 27.71
CA ARG A 36 -1.18 3.25 28.91
C ARG A 36 -0.89 4.10 30.15
N LYS A 37 0.38 4.48 30.35
CA LYS A 37 0.78 5.33 31.48
C LYS A 37 0.11 6.71 31.41
N SER A 38 -0.01 7.30 30.22
CA SER A 38 -0.65 8.61 30.05
C SER A 38 -2.15 8.58 30.42
N ILE A 39 -2.85 7.51 30.03
CA ILE A 39 -4.28 7.32 30.34
C ILE A 39 -4.46 7.11 31.84
N PHE A 40 -3.68 6.21 32.44
CA PHE A 40 -3.77 5.91 33.87
C PHE A 40 -3.49 7.12 34.77
N VAL A 41 -2.48 7.95 34.43
CA VAL A 41 -2.16 9.17 35.19
C VAL A 41 -3.30 10.18 35.08
N THR A 42 -3.87 10.35 33.88
CA THR A 42 -4.97 11.27 33.63
C THR A 42 -6.25 10.86 34.37
N GLU A 43 -6.58 9.56 34.37
CA GLU A 43 -7.82 9.04 34.97
C GLU A 43 -7.76 8.92 36.50
N GLN A 44 -6.64 8.48 37.08
CA GLN A 44 -6.58 8.22 38.53
C GLN A 44 -5.99 9.36 39.35
N SER A 45 -5.12 10.18 38.77
CA SER A 45 -4.29 11.11 39.54
C SER A 45 -4.74 12.57 39.40
N HIS A 46 -5.56 12.89 38.39
CA HIS A 46 -5.87 14.27 37.95
C HIS A 46 -4.64 15.19 37.84
N GLN A 47 -3.46 14.59 37.70
CA GLN A 47 -2.19 15.27 37.58
C GLN A 47 -1.80 15.29 36.11
N GLU A 48 -1.48 16.49 35.62
CA GLU A 48 -0.93 16.63 34.28
C GLU A 48 0.39 15.85 34.18
N PRO A 49 0.58 15.03 33.13
CA PRO A 49 1.85 14.37 32.91
C PRO A 49 2.97 15.41 32.76
N SER A 50 4.17 15.09 33.27
CA SER A 50 5.30 16.02 33.22
C SER A 50 5.63 16.43 31.78
N LEU A 51 6.07 17.67 31.58
CA LEU A 51 6.42 18.22 30.26
C LEU A 51 7.46 17.33 29.54
N LEU A 52 8.41 16.77 30.28
CA LEU A 52 9.39 15.83 29.73
C LEU A 52 8.71 14.56 29.20
N PHE A 53 7.76 13.98 29.93
CA PHE A 53 7.02 12.81 29.47
C PHE A 53 6.23 13.11 28.19
N PHE A 54 5.57 14.26 28.12
CA PHE A 54 4.84 14.67 26.92
C PHE A 54 5.77 14.84 25.72
N ALA A 55 6.92 15.50 25.90
CA ALA A 55 7.92 15.67 24.84
C ALA A 55 8.47 14.33 24.32
N PHE A 56 8.81 13.39 25.21
CA PHE A 56 9.26 12.05 24.83
C PHE A 56 8.15 11.24 24.14
N PHE A 57 6.91 11.34 24.63
CA PHE A 57 5.76 10.68 24.03
C PHE A 57 5.50 11.16 22.59
N THR A 58 5.48 12.49 22.39
CA THR A 58 5.32 13.08 21.05
C THR A 58 6.43 12.64 20.10
N LEU A 59 7.70 12.67 20.55
CA LEU A 59 8.83 12.18 19.75
C LEU A 59 8.65 10.71 19.34
N MET A 60 8.18 9.88 20.27
CA MET A 60 7.95 8.46 20.01
C MET A 60 6.84 8.23 18.98
N VAL A 61 5.73 8.98 19.04
CA VAL A 61 4.65 8.96 18.04
C VAL A 61 5.18 9.35 16.67
N PHE A 62 5.98 10.43 16.59
CA PHE A 62 6.59 10.83 15.32
C PHE A 62 7.53 9.74 14.78
N ALA A 63 8.35 9.12 15.64
CA ALA A 63 9.23 8.03 15.24
C ALA A 63 8.44 6.84 14.68
N THR A 64 7.31 6.45 15.30
CA THR A 64 6.49 5.35 14.80
C THR A 64 5.82 5.68 13.46
N ILE A 65 5.32 6.90 13.29
CA ILE A 65 4.73 7.35 12.02
C ILE A 65 5.77 7.36 10.90
N ILE A 66 6.98 7.87 11.20
CA ILE A 66 8.10 7.88 10.23
C ILE A 66 8.46 6.45 9.82
N VAL A 67 8.50 5.50 10.76
CA VAL A 67 8.83 4.10 10.44
C VAL A 67 7.72 3.45 9.60
N TRP A 68 6.44 3.68 9.90
CA TRP A 68 5.34 3.20 9.05
C TRP A 68 5.38 3.81 7.65
N GLY A 69 5.62 5.13 7.55
CA GLY A 69 5.82 5.81 6.27
C GLY A 69 7.03 5.26 5.51
N THR A 70 8.11 4.95 6.22
CA THR A 70 9.32 4.36 5.63
C THR A 70 9.04 2.98 5.06
N ILE A 71 8.27 2.13 5.75
CA ILE A 71 7.85 0.82 5.21
C ILE A 71 7.09 1.01 3.90
N TYR A 72 6.09 1.90 3.90
CA TYR A 72 5.27 2.15 2.72
C TYR A 72 6.08 2.66 1.53
N ILE A 73 6.93 3.68 1.75
CA ILE A 73 7.79 4.26 0.72
C ILE A 73 8.83 3.23 0.25
N ALA A 74 9.42 2.46 1.15
CA ALA A 74 10.38 1.41 0.79
C ALA A 74 9.74 0.35 -0.10
N THR A 75 8.49 -0.04 0.17
CA THR A 75 7.72 -0.97 -0.66
C THR A 75 7.53 -0.43 -2.07
N ILE A 76 7.08 0.81 -2.22
CA ILE A 76 6.93 1.44 -3.54
C ILE A 76 8.28 1.54 -4.27
N VAL A 77 9.31 2.06 -3.61
CA VAL A 77 10.65 2.24 -4.21
C VAL A 77 11.21 0.89 -4.68
N LEU A 78 10.98 -0.19 -3.94
CA LEU A 78 11.46 -1.52 -4.33
C LEU A 78 10.67 -2.10 -5.50
N ILE A 79 9.35 -1.94 -5.54
CA ILE A 79 8.53 -2.33 -6.69
C ILE A 79 9.04 -1.60 -7.94
N VAL A 80 9.22 -0.28 -7.85
CA VAL A 80 9.66 0.58 -8.95
C VAL A 80 11.07 0.22 -9.42
N ARG A 81 12.06 0.21 -8.50
CA ARG A 81 13.46 -0.07 -8.86
C ARG A 81 13.62 -1.46 -9.47
N ARG A 82 12.92 -2.47 -8.96
CA ARG A 82 13.03 -3.85 -9.44
C ARG A 82 12.37 -4.04 -10.79
N PHE A 83 11.27 -3.36 -11.05
CA PHE A 83 10.66 -3.38 -12.38
C PHE A 83 11.54 -2.63 -13.40
N ALA A 84 11.94 -1.40 -13.08
CA ALA A 84 12.76 -0.58 -13.96
C ALA A 84 14.10 -1.25 -14.31
N LYS A 85 14.84 -1.75 -13.30
CA LYS A 85 16.16 -2.34 -13.51
C LYS A 85 16.12 -3.65 -14.31
N THR A 86 15.16 -4.52 -14.00
CA THR A 86 15.08 -5.84 -14.65
C THR A 86 14.44 -5.78 -16.03
N VAL A 87 13.54 -4.84 -16.31
CA VAL A 87 12.84 -4.75 -17.62
C VAL A 87 13.55 -3.82 -18.59
N PHE A 88 13.96 -2.64 -18.12
CA PHE A 88 14.49 -1.56 -18.97
C PHE A 88 15.95 -1.22 -18.69
N GLY A 89 16.58 -1.83 -17.67
CA GLY A 89 17.98 -1.64 -17.36
C GLY A 89 18.90 -2.58 -18.14
N ARG A 90 20.19 -2.60 -17.77
CA ARG A 90 21.21 -3.49 -18.34
C ARG A 90 20.84 -4.99 -18.22
N GLU A 91 20.11 -5.37 -17.17
CA GLU A 91 19.57 -6.71 -16.97
C GLU A 91 18.36 -7.01 -17.90
N GLY A 92 17.69 -5.96 -18.38
CA GLY A 92 16.60 -5.99 -19.36
C GLY A 92 17.00 -6.54 -20.71
N TYR A 93 18.21 -6.22 -21.19
CA TYR A 93 18.75 -6.78 -22.44
C TYR A 93 18.78 -8.30 -22.40
N LEU A 94 19.28 -8.88 -21.30
CA LEU A 94 19.34 -10.34 -21.15
C LEU A 94 17.93 -10.94 -20.95
N THR A 95 17.10 -10.33 -20.12
CA THR A 95 15.76 -10.88 -19.83
C THR A 95 14.79 -10.80 -21.02
N ASN A 96 14.91 -9.81 -21.90
CA ASN A 96 14.12 -9.73 -23.13
C ASN A 96 14.63 -10.67 -24.24
N THR A 97 15.87 -11.17 -24.13
CA THR A 97 16.41 -12.19 -25.07
C THR A 97 16.17 -13.63 -24.62
N LEU A 98 15.74 -13.85 -23.38
CA LEU A 98 15.34 -15.18 -22.91
C LEU A 98 14.01 -15.59 -23.56
N PRO A 99 13.76 -16.90 -23.82
CA PRO A 99 12.50 -17.41 -24.37
C PRO A 99 11.38 -17.40 -23.31
N VAL A 100 11.23 -16.30 -22.58
CA VAL A 100 10.22 -16.08 -21.54
C VAL A 100 9.31 -14.96 -22.03
N SER A 101 8.01 -15.22 -22.09
CA SER A 101 7.05 -14.22 -22.57
C SER A 101 6.96 -13.03 -21.64
N ALA A 102 6.76 -11.83 -22.19
CA ALA A 102 6.59 -10.59 -21.40
C ALA A 102 5.48 -10.72 -20.35
N HIS A 103 4.42 -11.50 -20.65
CA HIS A 103 3.36 -11.84 -19.70
C HIS A 103 3.87 -12.55 -18.44
N GLN A 104 4.73 -13.56 -18.59
CA GLN A 104 5.28 -14.30 -17.45
C GLN A 104 6.18 -13.41 -16.59
N LEU A 105 6.88 -12.44 -17.20
CA LEU A 105 7.73 -11.51 -16.49
C LEU A 105 6.89 -10.51 -15.67
N ILE A 106 5.89 -9.88 -16.27
CA ILE A 106 5.00 -8.93 -15.56
C ILE A 106 4.29 -9.62 -14.40
N LEU A 107 3.72 -10.81 -14.63
CA LEU A 107 2.99 -11.56 -13.60
C LEU A 107 3.89 -12.03 -12.46
N SER A 108 5.14 -12.41 -12.74
CA SER A 108 6.06 -12.88 -11.68
C SER A 108 6.44 -11.74 -10.74
N LYS A 109 6.71 -10.55 -11.30
CA LYS A 109 6.98 -9.35 -10.51
C LYS A 109 5.76 -8.86 -9.75
N LEU A 110 4.58 -8.94 -10.36
CA LEU A 110 3.31 -8.61 -9.70
C LEU A 110 3.08 -9.47 -8.46
N LEU A 111 3.27 -10.80 -8.54
CA LEU A 111 3.09 -11.66 -7.38
C LEU A 111 4.09 -11.36 -6.25
N VAL A 112 5.35 -11.11 -6.58
CA VAL A 112 6.35 -10.75 -5.54
C VAL A 112 6.01 -9.43 -4.89
N ALA A 113 5.63 -8.41 -5.68
CA ALA A 113 5.19 -7.12 -5.17
C ALA A 113 3.96 -7.26 -4.27
N PHE A 114 2.97 -8.04 -4.69
CA PHE A 114 1.74 -8.30 -3.95
C PHE A 114 2.01 -9.00 -2.60
N ILE A 115 2.88 -10.01 -2.57
CA ILE A 115 3.28 -10.69 -1.32
C ILE A 115 3.96 -9.72 -0.36
N LEU A 116 4.88 -8.88 -0.86
CA LEU A 116 5.58 -7.90 -0.02
C LEU A 116 4.64 -6.83 0.53
N ASP A 117 3.64 -6.41 -0.25
CA ASP A 117 2.63 -5.44 0.16
C ASP A 117 1.68 -6.02 1.23
N ILE A 118 1.25 -7.27 1.07
CA ILE A 118 0.48 -8.00 2.11
C ILE A 118 1.30 -8.13 3.40
N ILE A 119 2.58 -8.51 3.31
CA ILE A 119 3.41 -8.63 4.52
C ILE A 119 3.61 -7.26 5.17
N SER A 120 3.84 -6.20 4.39
CA SER A 120 4.00 -4.83 4.89
C SER A 120 2.74 -4.36 5.64
N SER A 121 1.57 -4.55 5.03
CA SER A 121 0.29 -4.18 5.63
C SER A 121 0.00 -4.99 6.90
N LEU A 122 0.28 -6.29 6.91
CA LEU A 122 0.16 -7.12 8.11
C LEU A 122 1.07 -6.65 9.25
N VAL A 123 2.31 -6.24 8.96
CA VAL A 123 3.23 -5.72 9.99
C VAL A 123 2.73 -4.41 10.59
N ILE A 124 2.17 -3.52 9.78
CA ILE A 124 1.57 -2.26 10.25
C ILE A 124 0.33 -2.57 11.12
N LEU A 125 -0.55 -3.46 10.67
CA LEU A 125 -1.73 -3.88 11.46
C LEU A 125 -1.33 -4.52 12.79
N LEU A 126 -0.28 -5.36 12.79
CA LEU A 126 0.24 -5.98 14.00
C LEU A 126 0.87 -4.95 14.95
N SER A 127 1.56 -3.94 14.40
CA SER A 127 2.10 -2.81 15.18
C SER A 127 0.99 -2.02 15.88
N ILE A 128 -0.09 -1.70 15.15
CA ILE A 128 -1.29 -1.05 15.69
C ILE A 128 -1.95 -1.93 16.75
N GLY A 129 -2.07 -3.23 16.47
CA GLY A 129 -2.65 -4.21 17.41
C GLY A 129 -1.87 -4.31 18.72
N ILE A 130 -0.54 -4.27 18.68
CA ILE A 130 0.31 -4.23 19.88
C ILE A 130 0.03 -2.96 20.69
N ILE A 131 -0.01 -1.80 20.05
CA ILE A 131 -0.30 -0.52 20.71
C ILE A 131 -1.67 -0.56 21.37
N ALA A 132 -2.69 -1.04 20.65
CA ALA A 132 -4.06 -1.16 21.16
C ALA A 132 -4.15 -2.16 22.33
N ALA A 133 -3.44 -3.28 22.27
CA ALA A 133 -3.43 -4.29 23.34
C ALA A 133 -2.83 -3.76 24.65
N PHE A 134 -1.89 -2.83 24.59
CA PHE A 134 -1.37 -2.16 25.80
C PHE A 134 -2.28 -1.05 26.32
N CYS A 135 -3.09 -0.45 25.44
CA CYS A 135 -3.93 0.70 25.75
C CYS A 135 -5.30 0.32 26.35
N LEU A 136 -5.89 -0.79 25.91
CA LEU A 136 -7.25 -1.20 26.27
C LEU A 136 -7.25 -2.23 27.40
N ASP A 137 -8.14 -2.05 28.40
CA ASP A 137 -8.41 -3.10 29.38
C ASP A 137 -9.15 -4.27 28.73
N MET A 138 -9.11 -5.46 29.34
CA MET A 138 -9.75 -6.67 28.79
C MET A 138 -11.25 -6.49 28.46
N LYS A 139 -11.93 -5.60 29.18
CA LYS A 139 -13.34 -5.24 28.91
C LYS A 139 -13.48 -4.35 27.68
N ASP A 140 -12.58 -3.39 27.48
CA ASP A 140 -12.57 -2.51 26.30
C ASP A 140 -12.07 -3.24 25.07
N ILE A 141 -11.21 -4.25 25.21
CA ILE A 141 -10.85 -5.18 24.14
C ILE A 141 -12.09 -5.99 23.72
N LEU A 142 -12.89 -6.48 24.67
CA LEU A 142 -14.14 -7.19 24.37
C LEU A 142 -15.16 -6.27 23.69
N LEU A 143 -15.27 -5.01 24.14
CA LEU A 143 -16.14 -4.02 23.51
C LEU A 143 -15.62 -3.65 22.12
N ALA A 144 -14.33 -3.36 21.94
CA ALA A 144 -13.73 -3.08 20.65
C ALA A 144 -13.85 -4.25 19.66
N THR A 145 -13.71 -5.49 20.13
CA THR A 145 -13.96 -6.68 19.30
C THR A 145 -15.44 -6.88 19.00
N SER A 146 -16.35 -6.48 19.90
CA SER A 146 -17.80 -6.49 19.64
C SER A 146 -18.21 -5.39 18.65
N TYR A 147 -17.67 -4.17 18.76
CA TYR A 147 -17.85 -3.08 17.80
C TYR A 147 -17.21 -3.43 16.46
N PHE A 148 -16.02 -4.04 16.46
CA PHE A 148 -15.43 -4.59 15.26
C PHE A 148 -16.35 -5.66 14.68
N GLY A 149 -16.84 -6.60 15.47
CA GLY A 149 -17.82 -7.61 15.05
C GLY A 149 -19.13 -7.01 14.52
N GLN A 150 -19.58 -5.88 15.06
CA GLN A 150 -20.80 -5.17 14.66
C GLN A 150 -20.58 -4.37 13.36
N ILE A 151 -19.42 -3.72 13.22
CA ILE A 151 -18.93 -3.14 11.96
C ILE A 151 -18.78 -4.25 10.92
N LEU A 152 -18.21 -5.40 11.26
CA LEU A 152 -18.09 -6.56 10.38
C LEU A 152 -19.47 -7.12 9.98
N LYS A 153 -20.50 -6.96 10.82
CA LYS A 153 -21.87 -7.41 10.56
C LYS A 153 -22.68 -6.39 9.75
N GLU A 154 -22.46 -5.10 9.95
CA GLU A 154 -22.96 -4.02 9.06
C GLU A 154 -22.26 -4.06 7.70
N ILE A 155 -20.99 -4.48 7.65
CA ILE A 155 -20.27 -4.93 6.45
C ILE A 155 -20.76 -6.34 6.08
N GLY A 156 -22.07 -6.50 5.86
CA GLY A 156 -22.65 -7.67 5.19
C GLY A 156 -22.08 -7.91 3.78
N ALA A 157 -21.12 -7.09 3.34
CA ALA A 157 -20.38 -7.15 2.10
C ALA A 157 -18.90 -7.54 2.26
N PHE A 158 -18.55 -8.47 3.15
CA PHE A 158 -17.23 -9.13 3.09
C PHE A 158 -16.90 -9.66 1.68
N TYR A 159 -17.92 -10.15 0.97
CA TYR A 159 -17.81 -10.60 -0.42
C TYR A 159 -17.44 -9.48 -1.41
N LEU A 160 -17.61 -8.20 -1.07
CA LEU A 160 -17.15 -7.05 -1.88
C LEU A 160 -15.88 -6.42 -1.30
N PHE A 161 -15.75 -6.33 0.02
CA PHE A 161 -14.60 -5.70 0.69
C PHE A 161 -13.29 -6.43 0.36
N ILE A 162 -13.25 -7.76 0.55
CA ILE A 162 -12.02 -8.53 0.31
C ILE A 162 -11.59 -8.46 -1.16
N PRO A 163 -12.49 -8.68 -2.15
CA PRO A 163 -12.08 -8.52 -3.55
C PRO A 163 -11.71 -7.09 -3.90
N SER A 164 -12.42 -6.07 -3.39
CA SER A 164 -12.10 -4.66 -3.72
C SER A 164 -10.71 -4.24 -3.24
N THR A 165 -10.32 -4.65 -2.03
CA THR A 165 -8.99 -4.37 -1.48
C THR A 165 -7.89 -5.09 -2.25
N ILE A 166 -8.08 -6.37 -2.56
CA ILE A 166 -7.13 -7.17 -3.36
C ILE A 166 -6.97 -6.57 -4.75
N LEU A 167 -8.07 -6.25 -5.44
CA LEU A 167 -8.01 -5.66 -6.78
C LEU A 167 -7.36 -4.28 -6.76
N SER A 168 -7.64 -3.46 -5.75
CA SER A 168 -7.01 -2.15 -5.60
C SER A 168 -5.50 -2.25 -5.40
N MET A 169 -5.01 -3.23 -4.63
CA MET A 169 -3.57 -3.48 -4.47
C MET A 169 -2.92 -3.87 -5.81
N ILE A 170 -3.56 -4.81 -6.54
CA ILE A 170 -3.09 -5.24 -7.86
C ILE A 170 -3.09 -4.07 -8.85
N ALA A 171 -4.14 -3.25 -8.86
CA ALA A 171 -4.27 -2.07 -9.70
C ALA A 171 -3.15 -1.05 -9.42
N GLY A 172 -2.87 -0.79 -8.14
CA GLY A 172 -1.78 0.11 -7.73
C GLY A 172 -0.40 -0.36 -8.19
N ILE A 173 -0.08 -1.65 -8.02
CA ILE A 173 1.19 -2.23 -8.48
C ILE A 173 1.33 -2.09 -10.01
N LEU A 174 0.29 -2.44 -10.76
CA LEU A 174 0.29 -2.32 -12.23
C LEU A 174 0.38 -0.87 -12.68
N PHE A 175 -0.26 0.05 -11.97
CA PHE A 175 -0.19 1.47 -12.25
C PHE A 175 1.24 2.01 -12.11
N TYR A 176 2.00 1.58 -11.09
CA TYR A 176 3.43 1.90 -11.01
C TYR A 176 4.22 1.37 -12.21
N TYR A 177 3.93 0.15 -12.68
CA TYR A 177 4.58 -0.42 -13.86
C TYR A 177 4.25 0.36 -15.14
N LEU A 178 3.02 0.82 -15.29
CA LEU A 178 2.61 1.68 -16.39
C LEU A 178 3.39 3.00 -16.38
N CYS A 179 3.47 3.67 -15.23
CA CYS A 179 4.19 4.94 -15.10
C CYS A 179 5.68 4.80 -15.46
N ILE A 180 6.33 3.72 -15.01
CA ILE A 180 7.73 3.42 -15.36
C ILE A 180 7.85 3.19 -16.86
N SER A 181 6.93 2.42 -17.44
CA SER A 181 6.93 2.12 -18.88
C SER A 181 6.75 3.38 -19.71
N ILE A 182 5.82 4.27 -19.33
CA ILE A 182 5.61 5.58 -19.96
C ILE A 182 6.87 6.43 -19.86
N GLY A 183 7.53 6.47 -18.69
CA GLY A 183 8.79 7.20 -18.52
C GLY A 183 9.88 6.73 -19.49
N ASN A 184 9.96 5.43 -19.75
CA ASN A 184 10.94 4.84 -20.66
C ASN A 184 10.64 5.03 -22.16
N LEU A 185 9.47 5.58 -22.54
CA LEU A 185 9.25 6.00 -23.94
C LEU A 185 10.10 7.22 -24.29
N PHE A 186 10.48 8.03 -23.30
CA PHE A 186 11.26 9.24 -23.52
C PHE A 186 12.76 8.93 -23.55
N ASN A 187 13.50 9.59 -24.45
CA ASN A 187 14.94 9.40 -24.58
C ASN A 187 15.72 10.06 -23.44
N THR A 188 15.19 11.14 -22.85
CA THR A 188 15.84 11.92 -21.80
C THR A 188 15.04 11.90 -20.52
N ASN A 189 15.73 11.90 -19.37
CA ASN A 189 15.15 11.96 -18.02
C ASN A 189 14.00 10.95 -17.78
N LYS A 190 14.19 9.69 -18.20
CA LYS A 190 13.20 8.59 -18.11
C LYS A 190 12.49 8.51 -16.74
N VAL A 191 13.26 8.65 -15.66
CA VAL A 191 12.74 8.63 -14.28
C VAL A 191 11.81 9.81 -14.01
N LEU A 192 12.22 11.03 -14.40
CA LEU A 192 11.41 12.24 -14.22
C LEU A 192 10.10 12.15 -15.01
N MET A 193 10.16 11.70 -16.26
CA MET A 193 8.98 11.55 -17.10
C MET A 193 8.00 10.51 -16.55
N GLY A 194 8.51 9.42 -15.95
CA GLY A 194 7.67 8.47 -15.21
C GLY A 194 6.97 9.09 -14.00
N PHE A 195 7.67 9.95 -13.24
CA PHE A 195 7.05 10.72 -12.14
C PHE A 195 6.00 11.71 -12.63
N VAL A 196 6.26 12.42 -13.73
CA VAL A 196 5.28 13.33 -14.34
C VAL A 196 4.04 12.55 -14.79
N ALA A 197 4.22 11.39 -15.43
CA ALA A 197 3.11 10.52 -15.83
C ALA A 197 2.28 10.05 -14.63
N PHE A 198 2.92 9.70 -13.51
CA PHE A 198 2.24 9.34 -12.27
C PHE A 198 1.32 10.46 -11.78
N PHE A 199 1.84 11.68 -11.61
CA PHE A 199 1.03 12.82 -11.14
C PHE A 199 -0.06 13.21 -12.14
N ALA A 200 0.22 13.17 -13.45
CA ALA A 200 -0.77 13.50 -14.47
C ALA A 200 -1.95 12.52 -14.45
N ILE A 201 -1.68 11.21 -14.42
CA ILE A 201 -2.75 10.20 -14.39
C ILE A 201 -3.48 10.25 -13.04
N GLN A 202 -2.76 10.44 -11.93
CA GLN A 202 -3.37 10.56 -10.60
C GLN A 202 -4.30 11.78 -10.51
N ALA A 203 -3.92 12.91 -11.10
CA ALA A 203 -4.78 14.09 -11.19
C ALA A 203 -6.05 13.81 -11.99
N ILE A 204 -5.95 13.13 -13.13
CA ILE A 204 -7.12 12.72 -13.93
C ILE A 204 -8.06 11.82 -13.12
N LEU A 205 -7.53 10.79 -12.46
CA LEU A 205 -8.32 9.90 -11.61
C LEU A 205 -8.99 10.66 -10.46
N PHE A 206 -8.27 11.60 -9.84
CA PHE A 206 -8.83 12.46 -8.79
C PHE A 206 -10.00 13.28 -9.29
N PHE A 207 -9.87 13.95 -10.45
CA PHE A 207 -10.97 14.72 -11.02
C PHE A 207 -12.18 13.85 -11.36
N ILE A 208 -11.97 12.67 -11.96
CA ILE A 208 -13.07 11.73 -12.26
C ILE A 208 -13.82 11.37 -10.97
N SER A 209 -13.10 10.95 -9.92
CA SER A 209 -13.72 10.61 -8.63
C SER A 209 -14.40 11.82 -7.97
N PHE A 210 -13.82 13.02 -8.07
CA PHE A 210 -14.38 14.25 -7.53
C PHE A 210 -15.71 14.62 -8.19
N PHE A 211 -15.78 14.63 -9.53
CA PHE A 211 -17.02 14.96 -10.25
C PHE A 211 -18.10 13.90 -10.05
N PHE A 212 -17.72 12.62 -9.95
CA PHE A 212 -18.65 11.54 -9.65
C PHE A 212 -19.24 11.70 -8.23
N GLY A 213 -18.40 12.01 -7.24
CA GLY A 213 -18.84 12.28 -5.87
C GLY A 213 -19.69 13.55 -5.73
N LEU A 214 -19.38 14.60 -6.49
CA LEU A 214 -20.17 15.84 -6.51
C LEU A 214 -21.56 15.60 -7.13
N GLY A 215 -21.63 14.92 -8.28
CA GLY A 215 -22.91 14.62 -8.95
C GLY A 215 -23.84 13.80 -8.07
N ALA A 216 -23.28 12.80 -7.41
CA ALA A 216 -23.94 11.99 -6.39
C ALA A 216 -24.49 12.79 -5.19
N ALA A 217 -23.70 13.74 -4.67
CA ALA A 217 -24.13 14.58 -3.55
C ALA A 217 -25.29 15.50 -3.94
N LEU A 218 -25.33 15.98 -5.19
CA LEU A 218 -26.36 16.88 -5.72
C LEU A 218 -27.69 16.18 -6.00
N THR A 219 -27.70 14.88 -6.31
CA THR A 219 -28.93 14.12 -6.60
C THR A 219 -29.66 13.63 -5.34
N GLY A 220 -29.23 14.04 -4.14
CA GLY A 220 -29.81 13.56 -2.88
C GLY A 220 -29.50 12.09 -2.57
N ASP A 221 -28.73 11.43 -3.44
CA ASP A 221 -28.26 10.06 -3.30
C ASP A 221 -27.00 10.03 -2.41
N ALA A 222 -27.03 10.83 -1.34
CA ALA A 222 -25.93 11.08 -0.39
C ALA A 222 -25.59 9.85 0.48
N THR A 223 -25.95 8.66 0.02
CA THR A 223 -25.48 7.38 0.53
C THR A 223 -24.08 7.03 -0.01
N TYR A 224 -23.28 8.03 -0.37
CA TYR A 224 -21.82 7.93 -0.52
C TYR A 224 -21.11 8.10 0.84
N THR A 225 -21.76 7.66 1.92
CA THR A 225 -21.03 7.35 3.15
C THR A 225 -20.08 6.20 2.82
N ALA A 226 -18.79 6.35 3.17
CA ALA A 226 -17.67 5.51 2.73
C ALA A 226 -17.81 3.99 2.98
N ILE A 227 -18.90 3.55 3.63
CA ILE A 227 -19.17 2.19 4.09
C ILE A 227 -20.54 1.73 3.57
N ASN A 228 -20.77 1.80 2.25
CA ASN A 228 -21.96 1.25 1.60
C ASN A 228 -21.56 0.29 0.47
N ASN A 229 -22.40 -0.71 0.17
CA ASN A 229 -22.11 -1.70 -0.87
C ASN A 229 -21.83 -1.07 -2.26
N SER A 230 -22.46 0.08 -2.55
CA SER A 230 -22.27 0.85 -3.78
C SER A 230 -20.83 1.38 -3.93
N SER A 231 -20.20 1.86 -2.86
CA SER A 231 -18.83 2.37 -2.91
C SER A 231 -17.82 1.26 -3.23
N TYR A 232 -18.04 0.07 -2.67
CA TYR A 232 -17.21 -1.11 -2.98
C TYR A 232 -17.37 -1.58 -4.44
N ILE A 233 -18.59 -1.55 -4.98
CA ILE A 233 -18.84 -1.90 -6.39
C ILE A 233 -18.14 -0.89 -7.32
N ILE A 234 -18.25 0.40 -7.03
CA ILE A 234 -17.58 1.45 -7.82
C ILE A 234 -16.06 1.28 -7.75
N SER A 235 -15.51 1.05 -6.55
CA SER A 235 -14.08 0.79 -6.35
C SER A 235 -13.60 -0.45 -7.12
N LEU A 236 -14.40 -1.52 -7.15
CA LEU A 236 -14.12 -2.72 -7.94
C LEU A 236 -14.06 -2.41 -9.43
N VAL A 237 -15.05 -1.72 -9.97
CA VAL A 237 -15.10 -1.35 -11.39
C VAL A 237 -13.92 -0.45 -11.76
N GLN A 238 -13.63 0.56 -10.95
CA GLN A 238 -12.48 1.44 -11.15
C GLN A 238 -11.16 0.67 -11.12
N SER A 239 -10.99 -0.26 -10.17
CA SER A 239 -9.80 -1.09 -10.06
C SER A 239 -9.64 -2.01 -11.28
N LEU A 240 -10.72 -2.63 -11.77
CA LEU A 240 -10.69 -3.46 -12.98
C LEU A 240 -10.28 -2.66 -14.23
N ILE A 241 -10.85 -1.47 -14.41
CA ILE A 241 -10.50 -0.58 -15.52
C ILE A 241 -9.02 -0.20 -15.44
N LEU A 242 -8.53 0.19 -14.26
CA LEU A 242 -7.15 0.56 -14.05
C LEU A 242 -6.19 -0.61 -14.27
N ILE A 243 -6.55 -1.82 -13.83
CA ILE A 243 -5.80 -3.06 -14.10
C ILE A 243 -5.69 -3.29 -15.59
N ALA A 244 -6.80 -3.25 -16.32
CA ALA A 244 -6.81 -3.50 -17.76
C ALA A 244 -5.96 -2.45 -18.49
N ALA A 245 -6.20 -1.16 -18.24
CA ALA A 245 -5.46 -0.07 -18.86
C ALA A 245 -3.95 -0.16 -18.56
N SER A 246 -3.58 -0.41 -17.31
CA SER A 246 -2.18 -0.47 -16.88
C SER A 246 -1.46 -1.70 -17.39
N TYR A 247 -2.12 -2.87 -17.38
CA TYR A 247 -1.54 -4.11 -17.89
C TYR A 247 -1.32 -4.07 -19.40
N PHE A 248 -2.35 -3.72 -20.16
CA PHE A 248 -2.24 -3.64 -21.63
C PHE A 248 -1.32 -2.50 -22.06
N GLY A 249 -1.35 -1.35 -21.39
CA GLY A 249 -0.42 -0.25 -21.64
C GLY A 249 1.03 -0.67 -21.42
N THR A 250 1.33 -1.29 -20.27
CA THR A 250 2.67 -1.82 -19.97
C THR A 250 3.11 -2.87 -20.98
N TYR A 251 2.24 -3.83 -21.30
CA TYR A 251 2.54 -4.89 -22.27
C TYR A 251 2.80 -4.36 -23.68
N TYR A 252 1.98 -3.42 -24.15
CA TYR A 252 2.16 -2.78 -25.45
C TYR A 252 3.50 -2.05 -25.53
N ILE A 253 3.85 -1.27 -24.51
CA ILE A 253 5.12 -0.54 -24.45
C ILE A 253 6.30 -1.51 -24.48
N MET A 254 6.26 -2.56 -23.66
CA MET A 254 7.32 -3.57 -23.60
C MET A 254 7.53 -4.33 -24.90
N THR A 255 6.47 -4.54 -25.70
CA THR A 255 6.54 -5.35 -26.92
C THR A 255 6.73 -4.54 -28.20
N LYS A 256 6.26 -3.30 -28.26
CA LYS A 256 6.22 -2.50 -29.50
C LYS A 256 7.07 -1.23 -29.47
N ARG A 257 7.44 -0.72 -28.29
CA ARG A 257 8.15 0.56 -28.11
C ARG A 257 9.28 0.44 -27.08
N LEU A 258 9.97 -0.70 -27.07
CA LEU A 258 11.07 -0.93 -26.14
C LEU A 258 12.27 -0.05 -26.52
N ASN A 259 12.56 0.92 -25.67
CA ASN A 259 13.70 1.83 -25.83
C ASN A 259 14.73 1.55 -24.73
N LEU A 260 15.72 0.71 -25.06
CA LEU A 260 16.72 0.24 -24.09
C LEU A 260 17.96 1.15 -24.00
N ASP A 261 18.05 2.19 -24.84
CA ASP A 261 19.23 3.07 -24.94
C ASP A 261 19.49 3.92 -23.69
#